data_AF-A0A4W3K9D5-F1
#
_entry.id   AF-A0A4W3K9D5-F1
#
_cell.length_a   1.000
_cell.length_b   1.000
_cell.length_c   1.000
_cell.angle_alpha   90.00
_cell.angle_beta   90.00
_cell.angle_gamma   90.00
#
_symmetry.space_group_name_H-M   'P 1'
#
loop_
_entity.id
_entity.type
_entity.pdbx_description
1 polymer ?
#
loop_
_entity_poly.entity_id
_entity_poly.type
_entity_poly.pdbx_seq_one_letter_code
_entity_poly.pdbx_strand_id
1 'polypeptide(L)'
;MLPVGSQGGYCMIEVSLEGDVPVQKKEFLSQQASQGNFGPIFLGGVPSGAEVHQGMVQEHSYVGCIRELQVNDEELSIVEEAVKGRNIVNCDVP
;
A
#
# COMPACT_ATOMS: atom_id res chain seq x y z
N MET A 1 -7.27 19.35 37.01
CA MET A 1 -8.27 19.55 35.94
C MET A 1 -7.51 19.46 34.63
N LEU A 2 -7.58 18.32 33.94
CA LEU A 2 -6.84 18.10 32.68
C LEU A 2 -7.82 18.33 31.52
N PRO A 3 -7.41 18.98 30.41
CA PRO A 3 -8.31 19.20 29.30
C PRO A 3 -8.64 17.86 28.64
N VAL A 4 -9.92 17.49 28.71
CA VAL A 4 -10.52 16.44 27.90
C VAL A 4 -10.76 17.04 26.51
N GLY A 5 -10.22 16.39 25.48
CA GLY A 5 -10.59 16.67 24.09
C GLY A 5 -9.41 16.75 23.14
N SER A 6 -8.75 15.63 22.84
CA SER A 6 -8.05 15.52 21.56
C SER A 6 -9.12 15.31 20.49
N GLN A 7 -9.62 16.42 19.93
CA GLN A 7 -10.49 16.37 18.77
C GLN A 7 -9.73 15.68 17.64
N GLY A 8 -10.34 14.69 17.00
CA GLY A 8 -9.77 13.84 15.96
C GLY A 8 -8.91 14.56 14.90
N GLY A 9 -8.09 13.78 14.19
CA GLY A 9 -7.19 14.27 13.15
C GLY A 9 -7.76 14.08 11.74
N TYR A 10 -7.13 14.71 10.75
CA TYR A 10 -7.37 14.35 9.35
C TYR A 10 -6.23 13.46 8.85
N CYS A 11 -6.58 12.30 8.27
CA CYS A 11 -5.69 11.49 7.46
C CYS A 11 -5.71 12.01 6.03
N MET A 12 -4.55 12.21 5.42
CA MET A 12 -4.42 12.64 4.03
C MET A 12 -3.56 11.63 3.28
N ILE A 13 -4.03 11.20 2.12
CA ILE A 13 -3.32 10.31 1.21
C ILE A 13 -3.17 11.03 -0.12
N GLU A 14 -1.97 11.02 -0.68
CA GLU A 14 -1.65 11.63 -1.97
C GLU A 14 -1.24 10.54 -2.95
N VAL A 15 -1.68 10.66 -4.21
CA VAL A 15 -1.34 9.72 -5.28
C VAL A 15 -0.98 10.51 -6.53
N SER A 16 0.17 10.21 -7.12
CA SER A 16 0.64 10.79 -8.38
C SER A 16 1.06 9.70 -9.36
N LEU A 17 0.96 10.02 -10.65
CA LEU A 17 1.43 9.19 -11.75
C LEU A 17 2.41 10.04 -12.57
N GLU A 18 3.55 9.48 -12.96
CA GLU A 18 4.47 10.09 -13.96
C GLU A 18 4.86 11.57 -13.69
N GLY A 19 4.89 12.00 -12.42
CA GLY A 19 5.22 13.39 -12.05
C GLY A 19 4.06 14.39 -12.22
N ASP A 20 2.85 13.92 -12.52
CA ASP A 20 1.63 14.71 -12.53
C ASP A 20 1.30 15.30 -11.15
N VAL A 21 0.42 16.30 -11.15
CA VAL A 21 -0.10 16.92 -9.92
C VAL A 21 -0.74 15.85 -9.02
N PRO A 22 -0.28 15.67 -7.77
CA PRO A 22 -0.83 14.66 -6.88
C PRO A 22 -2.31 14.87 -6.58
N VAL A 23 -3.09 13.79 -6.64
CA VAL A 23 -4.47 13.76 -6.19
C VAL A 23 -4.49 13.48 -4.69
N GLN A 24 -5.15 14.34 -3.93
CA GLN A 24 -5.25 14.23 -2.48
C GLN A 24 -6.63 13.72 -2.05
N LYS A 25 -6.65 12.79 -1.10
CA LYS A 25 -7.87 12.37 -0.39
C LYS A 25 -7.70 12.60 1.10
N LYS A 26 -8.71 13.22 1.72
CA LYS A 26 -8.71 13.60 3.13
C LYS A 26 -9.88 12.95 3.86
N GLU A 27 -9.60 12.33 5.00
CA GLU A 27 -10.60 11.67 5.83
C GLU A 27 -10.44 12.11 7.29
N PHE A 28 -11.54 12.44 7.95
CA PHE A 28 -11.51 12.82 9.37
C PHE A 28 -11.63 11.58 10.26
N LEU A 29 -10.66 11.39 11.13
CA LEU A 29 -10.61 10.29 12.09
C LEU A 29 -10.87 10.83 13.49
N SER A 30 -12.01 10.46 14.06
CA SER A 30 -12.44 10.86 15.41
C SER A 30 -11.52 10.35 16.51
N GLN A 31 -10.80 9.26 16.26
CA GLN A 31 -9.73 8.73 17.11
C GLN A 31 -8.39 8.91 16.41
N GLN A 32 -7.44 9.60 17.05
CA GLN A 32 -6.07 9.66 16.56
C GLN A 32 -5.39 8.30 16.73
N ALA A 33 -5.20 7.57 15.64
CA ALA A 33 -4.30 6.42 15.60
C ALA A 33 -2.91 6.92 15.21
N SER A 34 -1.93 6.77 16.12
CA SER A 34 -0.54 7.14 15.85
C SER A 34 0.24 6.06 15.08
N GLN A 35 -0.29 4.84 15.04
CA GLN A 35 0.34 3.69 14.41
C GLN A 35 -0.74 2.66 14.04
N GLY A 36 -0.70 2.15 12.81
CA GLY A 36 -1.50 1.01 12.36
C GLY A 36 -0.62 -0.21 12.21
N ASN A 37 -1.11 -1.38 12.64
CA ASN A 37 -0.47 -2.64 12.30
C ASN A 37 -1.02 -3.11 10.95
N PHE A 38 -0.24 -2.94 9.90
CA PHE A 38 -0.61 -3.45 8.58
C PHE A 38 -0.40 -4.96 8.51
N GLY A 39 -1.30 -5.63 7.80
CA GLY A 39 -1.14 -7.04 7.45
C GLY A 39 -0.05 -7.25 6.39
N PRO A 40 0.06 -8.47 5.85
CA PRO A 40 1.01 -8.76 4.77
C PRO A 40 0.74 -7.88 3.55
N ILE A 41 1.83 -7.45 2.89
CA ILE A 41 1.79 -6.74 1.62
C ILE A 41 1.83 -7.76 0.49
N PHE A 42 0.96 -7.57 -0.51
CA PHE A 42 0.91 -8.41 -1.71
C PHE A 42 1.20 -7.56 -2.94
N LEU A 43 2.12 -8.01 -3.78
CA LEU A 43 2.50 -7.35 -5.02
C LEU A 43 2.09 -8.21 -6.22
N GLY A 44 1.49 -7.60 -7.24
CA GLY A 44 1.03 -8.27 -8.46
C GLY A 44 -0.29 -9.04 -8.32
N GLY A 45 -0.60 -9.63 -7.17
CA GLY A 45 -1.86 -10.31 -6.95
C GLY A 45 -2.01 -10.78 -5.51
N VAL A 46 -3.23 -11.20 -5.12
CA VAL A 46 -3.51 -11.70 -3.76
C VAL A 46 -3.84 -13.19 -3.84
N PRO A 47 -3.29 -14.03 -2.95
CA PRO A 47 -3.58 -15.45 -2.94
C PRO A 47 -5.03 -15.75 -2.52
N SER A 48 -5.59 -16.83 -3.07
CA SER A 48 -6.93 -17.30 -2.70
C SER A 48 -7.04 -17.55 -1.19
N GLY A 49 -8.07 -16.99 -0.57
CA GLY A 49 -8.32 -17.15 0.87
C GLY A 49 -7.57 -16.16 1.77
N ALA A 50 -6.79 -15.21 1.21
CA ALA A 50 -6.32 -14.08 2.00
C ALA A 50 -7.47 -13.15 2.36
N GLU A 51 -7.45 -12.62 3.58
CA GLU A 51 -8.38 -11.59 4.01
C GLU A 51 -8.00 -10.26 3.33
N VAL A 52 -8.89 -9.74 2.49
CA VAL A 52 -8.78 -8.43 1.86
C VAL A 52 -9.94 -7.54 2.31
N HIS A 53 -9.73 -6.22 2.30
CA HIS A 53 -10.79 -5.28 2.63
C HIS A 53 -12.01 -5.48 1.72
N GLN A 54 -13.22 -5.43 2.30
CA GLN A 54 -14.49 -5.68 1.58
C GLN A 54 -14.74 -4.76 0.38
N GLY A 55 -14.05 -3.61 0.30
CA GLY A 55 -14.11 -2.69 -0.84
C GLY A 55 -13.07 -2.94 -1.93
N MET A 56 -12.18 -3.91 -1.77
CA MET A 56 -11.21 -4.29 -2.80
C MET A 56 -11.91 -5.17 -3.85
N VAL A 57 -12.12 -4.61 -5.04
CA VAL A 57 -12.53 -5.38 -6.21
C VAL A 57 -11.26 -5.95 -6.83
N GLN A 58 -10.95 -7.22 -6.56
CA GLN A 58 -9.89 -7.91 -7.28
C GLN A 58 -10.51 -8.75 -8.38
N GLU A 59 -10.55 -8.21 -9.61
CA GLU A 59 -10.98 -9.01 -10.75
C GLU A 59 -9.86 -9.94 -11.23
N HIS A 60 -8.63 -9.44 -11.35
CA HIS A 60 -7.49 -10.20 -11.88
C HIS A 60 -6.16 -9.82 -11.24
N SER A 61 -5.19 -10.75 -11.26
CA SER A 61 -3.79 -10.43 -10.94
C SER A 61 -3.17 -9.59 -12.06
N TYR A 62 -2.25 -8.69 -11.69
CA TYR A 62 -1.47 -7.90 -12.61
C TYR A 62 -0.49 -8.78 -13.40
N VAL A 63 -0.42 -8.56 -14.70
CA VAL A 63 0.54 -9.19 -15.62
C VAL A 63 1.34 -8.09 -16.30
N GLY A 64 2.61 -7.97 -15.95
CA GLY A 64 3.50 -6.93 -16.45
C GLY A 64 4.79 -6.87 -15.65
N CYS A 65 5.53 -5.77 -15.82
CA CYS A 65 6.78 -5.53 -15.10
C CYS A 65 6.55 -4.56 -13.94
N ILE A 66 7.04 -4.92 -12.76
CA ILE A 66 7.14 -4.04 -11.59
C ILE A 66 8.61 -3.98 -11.19
N ARG A 67 9.14 -2.78 -11.03
CA ARG A 67 10.53 -2.52 -10.64
C ARG A 67 10.61 -1.27 -9.75
N GLU A 68 11.75 -1.07 -9.11
CA GLU A 68 12.07 0.15 -8.34
C GLU A 68 11.05 0.40 -7.20
N LEU A 69 10.76 -0.64 -6.42
CA LEU A 69 9.83 -0.54 -5.29
C LEU A 69 10.50 0.12 -4.09
N GLN A 70 9.89 1.19 -3.57
CA GLN A 70 10.32 1.86 -2.36
C GLN A 70 9.20 1.92 -1.32
N VAL A 71 9.56 1.71 -0.05
CA VAL A 71 8.66 1.83 1.09
C VAL A 71 9.38 2.62 2.18
N ASN A 72 8.78 3.72 2.66
CA ASN A 72 9.39 4.59 3.68
C ASN A 72 10.81 5.07 3.32
N ASP A 73 11.03 5.46 2.07
CA ASP A 73 12.33 5.89 1.53
C ASP A 73 13.41 4.79 1.46
N GLU A 74 13.05 3.53 1.72
CA GLU A 74 13.92 2.36 1.56
C GLU A 74 13.61 1.65 0.24
N GLU A 75 14.64 1.43 -0.60
CA GLU A 75 14.55 0.62 -1.80
C GLU A 75 14.58 -0.87 -1.43
N LEU A 76 13.53 -1.59 -1.81
CA LEU A 76 13.36 -3.00 -1.48
C LEU A 76 13.75 -3.88 -2.66
N SER A 77 14.54 -4.91 -2.37
CA SER A 77 14.83 -5.97 -3.35
C SER A 77 13.61 -6.89 -3.46
N ILE A 78 12.77 -6.68 -4.47
CA ILE A 78 11.47 -7.38 -4.65
C ILE A 78 11.63 -8.91 -4.53
N VAL A 79 12.69 -9.48 -5.10
CA VAL A 79 12.90 -10.93 -5.10
C VAL A 79 13.52 -11.42 -3.79
N GLU A 80 14.48 -10.69 -3.23
CA GLU A 80 15.22 -11.13 -2.05
C GLU A 80 14.41 -10.95 -0.76
N GLU A 81 13.54 -9.93 -0.71
CA GLU A 81 12.69 -9.63 0.45
C GLU A 81 11.31 -10.30 0.39
N ALA A 82 10.96 -10.95 -0.72
CA ALA A 82 9.70 -11.66 -0.84
C ALA A 82 9.64 -12.84 0.13
N VAL A 83 8.64 -12.82 1.03
CA VAL A 83 8.35 -13.97 1.90
C VAL A 83 7.91 -15.20 1.08
N LYS A 84 7.13 -14.99 0.01
CA LYS A 84 6.66 -16.02 -0.93
C LYS A 84 6.40 -15.41 -2.31
N GLY A 85 6.48 -16.22 -3.36
CA GLY A 85 6.18 -15.82 -4.74
C GLY A 85 5.62 -16.96 -5.59
N ARG A 86 4.84 -16.64 -6.62
CA ARG A 86 4.30 -17.61 -7.59
C ARG A 86 4.25 -16.97 -8.98
N ASN A 87 4.70 -17.70 -10.00
CA ASN A 87 4.71 -17.26 -11.40
C ASN A 87 5.47 -15.92 -11.62
N ILE A 88 6.55 -15.72 -10.87
CA ILE A 88 7.42 -14.54 -10.99
C ILE A 88 8.51 -14.84 -12.01
N VAL A 89 8.69 -13.93 -12.96
CA VAL A 89 9.78 -13.96 -13.94
C VAL A 89 10.46 -12.61 -13.93
N ASN A 90 11.74 -12.59 -14.31
CA ASN A 90 12.45 -11.33 -14.53
C ASN A 90 11.81 -10.59 -15.71
N CYS A 91 11.73 -9.26 -15.61
CA CYS A 91 11.31 -8.46 -16.75
C CYS A 91 12.33 -8.59 -17.88
N ASP A 92 11.83 -8.61 -19.12
CA ASP A 92 12.70 -8.51 -20.29
C ASP A 92 13.44 -7.17 -20.26
N VAL A 93 14.75 -7.21 -20.47
CA VAL A 93 15.56 -6.01 -20.67
C VAL A 93 15.47 -5.65 -22.16
N PRO A 94 14.94 -4.48 -22.52
CA PRO A 94 14.92 -4.02 -23.91
C PRO A 94 16.31 -3.89 -24.52
#